data_AF-A0A9N8V5F5-F1
#
_entry.id   AF-A0A9N8V5F5-F1
#
_cell.length_a   1.000
_cell.length_b   1.000
_cell.length_c   1.000
_cell.angle_alpha   90.00
_cell.angle_beta   90.00
_cell.angle_gamma   90.00
#
_symmetry.space_group_name_H-M   'P 1'
#
loop_
_entity.id
_entity.type
_entity.pdbx_description
1 polymer ?
#
loop_
_entity_poly.entity_id
_entity_poly.type
_entity_poly.pdbx_seq_one_letter_code
_entity_poly.pdbx_strand_id
1 'polypeptide(L)'
;MPNSLPSPPRPETLREATSINMDRITQLQQSIDRMVSIFLTVVDKLNNTNLQTQDPQKFKSEQQEIVHDICTNAKQIELLIAALPGINRSESEQIATFKALEQELQEANEEYQRSIQNAESLLKQILDTISIIAKDQSSSTFE
;
A
#
# COMPACT_ATOMS: atom_id res chain seq x y z
N MET A 1 -17.64 -30.29 -1.55
CA MET A 1 -17.39 -28.90 -1.12
C MET A 1 -16.07 -28.49 -1.77
N PRO A 2 -16.06 -27.65 -2.82
CA PRO A 2 -14.80 -27.22 -3.41
C PRO A 2 -14.17 -26.24 -2.44
N ASN A 3 -13.01 -26.61 -1.91
CA ASN A 3 -12.22 -25.75 -1.04
C ASN A 3 -11.53 -24.74 -1.96
N SER A 4 -12.06 -23.51 -2.03
CA SER A 4 -11.42 -22.42 -2.75
C SER A 4 -10.07 -22.15 -2.10
N LEU A 5 -9.00 -22.58 -2.79
CA LEU A 5 -7.63 -22.19 -2.47
C LEU A 5 -7.53 -20.65 -2.50
N PRO A 6 -6.87 -20.03 -1.50
CA PRO A 6 -6.67 -18.59 -1.51
C PRO A 6 -5.84 -18.23 -2.75
N SER A 7 -6.38 -17.35 -3.58
CA SER A 7 -5.67 -16.85 -4.75
C SER A 7 -4.37 -16.15 -4.32
N PRO A 8 -3.28 -16.27 -5.09
CA PRO A 8 -2.04 -15.57 -4.78
C PRO A 8 -2.29 -14.07 -4.63
N PRO A 9 -1.59 -13.40 -3.69
CA PRO A 9 -1.66 -11.95 -3.55
C PRO A 9 -1.24 -11.31 -4.89
N ARG A 10 -2.16 -10.56 -5.50
CA ARG A 10 -1.90 -9.87 -6.78
C ARG A 10 -0.71 -8.92 -6.61
N PRO A 11 0.12 -8.68 -7.63
CA PRO A 11 1.22 -7.71 -7.56
C PRO A 11 0.79 -6.30 -7.14
N GLU A 12 -0.50 -5.96 -7.29
CA GLU A 12 -1.10 -4.75 -6.74
C GLU A 12 -1.02 -4.68 -5.20
N THR A 13 -1.20 -5.77 -4.46
CA THR A 13 -1.22 -5.76 -2.99
C THR A 13 0.15 -5.54 -2.37
N LEU A 14 1.22 -6.00 -3.03
CA LEU A 14 2.61 -5.75 -2.61
C LEU A 14 3.05 -4.32 -2.90
N ARG A 15 2.70 -3.77 -4.07
CA ARG A 15 2.91 -2.36 -4.40
C ARG A 15 2.06 -1.45 -3.52
N GLU A 16 0.84 -1.84 -3.20
CA GLU A 16 -0.04 -1.15 -2.27
C GLU A 16 0.50 -1.18 -0.84
N ALA A 17 0.96 -2.33 -0.34
CA ALA A 17 1.59 -2.42 0.98
C ALA A 17 2.86 -1.58 1.07
N THR A 18 3.74 -1.63 0.06
CA THR A 18 4.95 -0.78 0.02
C THR A 18 4.61 0.70 -0.15
N SER A 19 3.59 1.04 -0.93
CA SER A 19 3.07 2.40 -1.06
C SER A 19 2.48 2.91 0.25
N ILE A 20 1.69 2.10 0.97
CA ILE A 20 1.12 2.43 2.28
C ILE A 20 2.23 2.63 3.31
N ASN A 21 3.28 1.79 3.28
CA ASN A 21 4.42 1.93 4.18
C ASN A 21 5.21 3.20 3.89
N MET A 22 5.45 3.50 2.61
CA MET A 22 6.13 4.70 2.16
C MET A 22 5.30 5.96 2.47
N ASP A 23 3.98 5.88 2.34
CA ASP A 23 3.03 6.94 2.68
C ASP A 23 3.07 7.27 4.17
N ARG A 24 3.16 6.26 5.05
CA ARG A 24 3.20 6.48 6.51
C ARG A 24 4.52 7.04 7.01
N ILE A 25 5.63 6.60 6.41
CA ILE A 25 6.94 7.22 6.66
C ILE A 25 6.91 8.68 6.17
N THR A 26 6.31 8.94 5.01
CA THR A 26 6.13 10.30 4.49
C THR A 26 5.26 11.16 5.41
N GLN A 27 4.16 10.63 5.94
CA GLN A 27 3.30 11.30 6.92
C GLN A 27 4.03 11.62 8.23
N LEU A 28 4.91 10.72 8.70
CA LEU A 28 5.75 10.97 9.88
C LEU A 28 6.73 12.12 9.62
N GLN A 29 7.41 12.11 8.47
CA GLN A 29 8.32 13.19 8.08
C GLN A 29 7.58 14.53 8.00
N GLN A 30 6.42 14.58 7.34
CA GLN A 30 5.58 15.77 7.27
C GLN A 30 5.15 16.28 8.66
N SER A 31 4.86 15.37 9.60
CA SER A 31 4.49 15.73 10.98
C SER A 31 5.67 16.33 11.75
N ILE A 32 6.87 15.79 11.55
CA ILE A 32 8.11 16.34 12.14
C ILE A 32 8.43 17.72 11.54
N ASP A 33 8.35 17.85 10.21
CA ASP A 33 8.59 19.12 9.51
C ASP A 33 7.61 20.21 9.96
N ARG A 34 6.33 19.84 10.14
CA ARG A 34 5.31 20.74 10.69
C ARG A 34 5.66 21.19 12.10
N MET A 35 6.10 20.29 12.97
CA MET A 35 6.50 20.64 14.33
C MET A 35 7.69 21.61 14.33
N VAL A 36 8.71 21.36 13.50
CA VAL A 36 9.87 22.25 13.34
C VAL A 36 9.45 23.63 12.84
N SER A 37 8.53 23.69 11.86
CA SER A 37 7.99 24.95 11.34
C SER A 37 7.23 25.76 12.41
N ILE A 38 6.45 25.09 13.26
CA ILE A 38 5.79 25.73 14.41
C ILE A 38 6.84 26.29 15.37
N PHE A 39 7.88 25.54 15.71
CA PHE A 39 8.96 26.01 16.60
C PHE A 39 9.69 27.23 16.04
N LEU A 40 10.05 27.22 14.76
CA LEU A 40 10.69 28.36 14.08
C LEU A 40 9.77 29.59 14.08
N THR A 41 8.48 29.40 13.81
CA THR A 41 7.49 30.49 13.84
C THR A 41 7.34 31.07 15.24
N VAL A 42 7.37 30.24 16.29
CA VAL A 42 7.33 30.70 17.69
C VAL A 42 8.57 31.51 18.02
N VAL A 43 9.76 31.02 17.68
CA VAL A 43 11.03 31.72 17.96
C VAL A 43 11.07 33.04 17.20
N ASP A 44 10.71 33.06 15.93
CA ASP A 44 10.67 34.27 15.11
C ASP A 44 9.65 35.28 15.64
N LYS A 45 8.46 34.82 16.03
CA LYS A 45 7.48 35.65 16.71
C LYS A 45 8.06 36.23 18.00
N LEU A 46 8.59 35.41 18.90
CA LEU A 46 9.16 35.90 20.17
C LEU A 46 10.30 36.91 19.96
N ASN A 47 11.09 36.74 18.90
CA ASN A 47 12.19 37.64 18.55
C ASN A 47 11.71 38.97 17.94
N ASN A 48 10.63 38.93 17.13
CA ASN A 48 10.08 40.10 16.44
C ASN A 48 8.93 40.79 17.19
N THR A 49 8.43 40.22 18.30
CA THR A 49 7.31 40.79 19.04
C THR A 49 7.78 41.95 19.91
N ASN A 50 7.38 43.17 19.55
CA ASN A 50 7.43 44.32 20.46
C ASN A 50 6.31 44.15 21.49
N LEU A 51 6.65 43.61 22.67
CA LEU A 51 5.71 43.30 23.77
C LEU A 51 4.87 44.50 24.26
N GLN A 52 5.22 45.72 23.84
CA GLN A 52 4.54 46.96 24.22
C GLN A 52 3.31 47.30 23.35
N THR A 53 3.14 46.69 22.17
CA THR A 53 2.07 47.08 21.21
C THR A 53 1.01 46.02 20.99
N GLN A 54 1.14 44.82 21.56
CA GLN A 54 0.13 43.76 21.43
C GLN A 54 -0.86 43.75 22.59
N ASP A 55 -2.11 43.41 22.26
CA ASP A 55 -3.13 43.09 23.25
C ASP A 55 -2.73 41.81 24.01
N PRO A 56 -2.52 41.88 25.34
CA PRO A 56 -2.09 40.75 26.14
C PRO A 56 -3.07 39.57 26.13
N GLN A 57 -4.37 39.80 25.89
CA GLN A 57 -5.32 38.70 25.75
C GLN A 57 -5.12 37.93 24.46
N LYS A 58 -4.86 38.63 23.36
CA LYS A 58 -4.60 38.02 22.05
C LYS A 58 -3.32 37.21 22.06
N PHE A 59 -2.25 37.76 22.64
CA PHE A 59 -0.97 37.04 22.79
C PHE A 59 -1.12 35.76 23.61
N LYS A 60 -1.86 35.81 24.72
CA LYS A 60 -2.11 34.63 25.57
C LYS A 60 -2.96 33.57 24.86
N SER A 61 -3.96 33.98 24.08
CA SER A 61 -4.77 33.06 23.28
C SER A 61 -3.94 32.37 22.20
N GLU A 62 -3.10 33.11 21.48
CA GLU A 62 -2.21 32.56 20.46
C GLU A 62 -1.19 31.58 21.06
N GLN A 63 -0.65 31.87 22.24
CA GLN A 63 0.23 30.94 22.95
C GLN A 63 -0.47 29.62 23.30
N GLN A 64 -1.74 29.68 23.73
CA GLN A 64 -2.52 28.49 24.04
C GLN A 64 -2.81 27.65 22.80
N GLU A 65 -3.10 28.28 21.66
CA GLU A 65 -3.28 27.62 20.37
C GLU A 65 -2.00 26.88 19.93
N ILE A 66 -0.85 27.54 20.02
CA ILE A 66 0.45 26.95 19.65
C ILE A 66 0.78 25.76 20.56
N VAL A 67 0.59 25.88 21.87
CA VAL A 67 0.82 24.77 22.81
C VAL A 67 -0.12 23.60 22.53
N HIS A 68 -1.38 23.88 22.19
CA HIS A 68 -2.35 22.86 21.80
C HIS A 68 -1.94 22.14 20.52
N ASP A 69 -1.48 22.87 19.51
CA ASP A 69 -1.01 22.34 18.23
C ASP A 69 0.25 21.47 18.39
N ILE A 70 1.19 21.89 19.24
CA ILE A 70 2.40 21.10 19.56
C ILE A 70 2.01 19.80 20.28
N CYS A 71 1.12 19.86 21.27
CA CYS A 71 0.67 18.68 22.01
C CYS A 71 -0.07 17.68 21.11
N THR A 72 -0.91 18.19 20.20
CA THR A 72 -1.65 17.37 19.25
C THR A 72 -0.71 16.72 18.23
N ASN A 73 0.26 17.45 17.70
CA ASN A 73 1.28 16.88 16.81
C ASN A 73 2.15 15.84 17.52
N ALA A 74 2.55 16.07 18.78
CA ALA A 74 3.33 15.09 19.54
C ALA A 74 2.59 13.75 19.69
N LYS A 75 1.29 13.79 20.02
CA LYS A 75 0.44 12.58 20.07
C LYS A 75 0.28 11.92 18.70
N GLN A 76 0.16 12.71 17.64
CA GLN A 76 0.07 12.19 16.27
C GLN A 76 1.37 11.48 15.85
N ILE A 77 2.53 12.04 16.21
CA ILE A 77 3.84 11.41 15.99
C ILE A 77 3.94 10.10 16.79
N GLU A 78 3.52 10.07 18.06
CA GLU A 78 3.52 8.84 18.87
C GLU A 78 2.64 7.74 18.24
N LEU A 79 1.43 8.10 17.77
CA LEU A 79 0.55 7.17 17.07
C LEU A 79 1.16 6.67 15.76
N LEU A 80 1.78 7.56 14.98
CA LEU A 80 2.45 7.19 13.73
C LEU A 80 3.63 6.25 13.99
N ILE A 81 4.44 6.51 15.01
CA ILE A 81 5.56 5.66 15.43
C ILE A 81 5.06 4.29 15.88
N ALA A 82 4.06 4.24 16.78
CA ALA A 82 3.50 3.00 17.30
C ALA A 82 2.90 2.14 16.18
N ALA A 83 2.41 2.80 15.14
CA ALA A 83 1.79 2.14 14.03
C ALA A 83 2.80 1.82 12.91
N LEU A 84 4.07 2.26 12.95
CA LEU A 84 5.05 2.04 11.87
C LEU A 84 5.14 0.56 11.47
N PRO A 85 5.09 0.28 10.15
CA PRO A 85 5.06 -1.10 9.67
C PRO A 85 6.43 -1.73 9.91
N GLY A 86 6.44 -2.91 10.54
CA GLY A 86 7.68 -3.65 10.78
C GLY A 86 8.49 -3.23 12.02
N ILE A 87 8.03 -2.28 12.84
CA ILE A 87 8.75 -1.86 14.06
C ILE A 87 8.94 -3.00 15.08
N ASN A 88 8.07 -4.01 15.03
CA ASN A 88 8.09 -5.18 15.92
C ASN A 88 8.76 -6.42 15.31
N ARG A 89 9.28 -6.36 14.07
CA ARG A 89 9.90 -7.51 13.40
C ARG A 89 11.35 -7.23 13.08
N SER A 90 12.20 -8.22 13.31
CA SER A 90 13.62 -8.12 12.93
C SER A 90 13.77 -8.13 11.41
N GLU A 91 14.87 -7.55 10.91
CA GLU A 91 15.19 -7.57 9.47
C GLU A 91 15.26 -9.01 8.93
N SER A 92 15.80 -9.94 9.72
CA SER A 92 15.86 -11.35 9.35
C SER A 92 14.46 -11.98 9.18
N GLU A 93 13.51 -11.65 10.05
CA GLU A 93 12.11 -12.10 9.92
C GLU A 93 11.42 -11.47 8.71
N GLN A 94 11.70 -10.20 8.42
CA GLN A 94 11.16 -9.51 7.25
C GLN A 94 11.68 -10.15 5.96
N ILE A 95 12.98 -10.45 5.88
CA ILE A 95 13.60 -11.13 4.74
C ILE A 95 13.06 -12.56 4.60
N ALA A 96 12.91 -13.29 5.70
CA ALA A 96 12.34 -14.64 5.67
C ALA A 96 10.89 -14.63 5.16
N THR A 97 10.10 -13.65 5.62
CA THR A 97 8.74 -13.43 5.14
C THR A 97 8.75 -13.12 3.63
N PHE A 98 9.64 -12.24 3.18
CA PHE A 98 9.76 -11.88 1.77
C PHE A 98 10.10 -13.09 0.89
N LYS A 99 11.04 -13.94 1.31
CA LYS A 99 11.39 -15.18 0.60
C LYS A 99 10.23 -16.17 0.53
N ALA A 100 9.47 -16.31 1.61
CA ALA A 100 8.29 -17.17 1.62
C ALA A 100 7.20 -16.67 0.65
N LEU A 101 6.96 -15.35 0.63
CA LEU A 101 6.04 -14.71 -0.31
C LEU A 101 6.50 -14.85 -1.78
N GLU A 102 7.81 -14.73 -2.04
CA GLU A 102 8.37 -14.93 -3.38
C GLU A 102 8.16 -16.37 -3.87
N GLN A 103 8.37 -17.35 -3.00
CA GLN A 103 8.10 -18.75 -3.30
C GLN A 103 6.60 -19.00 -3.59
N GLU A 104 5.72 -18.46 -2.75
CA GLU A 104 4.26 -18.57 -2.93
C GLU A 104 3.81 -17.94 -4.26
N LEU A 105 4.39 -16.79 -4.62
CA LEU A 105 4.13 -16.15 -5.92
C LEU A 105 4.60 -17.02 -7.09
N GLN A 106 5.76 -17.65 -6.97
CA GLN A 106 6.27 -18.52 -8.03
C GLN A 106 5.36 -19.73 -8.24
N GLU A 107 5.01 -20.43 -7.16
CA GLU A 107 4.13 -21.60 -7.22
C GLU A 107 2.77 -21.25 -7.85
N ALA A 108 2.19 -20.12 -7.44
CA ALA A 108 0.90 -19.70 -7.96
C ALA A 108 0.96 -19.23 -9.42
N ASN A 109 2.08 -18.63 -9.85
CA ASN A 109 2.29 -18.28 -11.26
C ASN A 109 2.46 -19.53 -12.12
N GLU A 110 3.15 -20.57 -11.63
CA GLU A 110 3.26 -21.85 -12.33
C GLU A 110 1.92 -22.56 -12.47
N GLU A 111 1.06 -22.49 -11.46
CA GLU A 111 -0.32 -23.00 -11.52
C GLU A 111 -1.18 -22.20 -12.51
N TYR A 112 -1.03 -20.89 -12.53
CA TYR A 112 -1.69 -20.01 -13.49
C TYR A 112 -1.29 -20.35 -14.94
N GLN A 113 0.02 -20.50 -15.21
CA GLN A 113 0.52 -20.89 -16.53
C GLN A 113 0.01 -22.27 -16.96
N ARG A 114 0.02 -23.27 -16.06
CA ARG A 114 -0.54 -24.59 -16.34
C ARG A 114 -2.03 -24.52 -16.69
N SER A 115 -2.79 -23.70 -15.98
CA SER A 115 -4.22 -23.51 -16.23
C SER A 115 -4.48 -22.89 -17.61
N ILE A 116 -3.67 -21.91 -18.03
CA ILE A 116 -3.74 -21.33 -19.38
C ILE A 116 -3.43 -22.39 -20.44
N GLN A 117 -2.32 -23.12 -20.30
CA GLN A 117 -1.94 -24.15 -21.26
C GLN A 117 -3.02 -25.23 -21.43
N ASN A 118 -3.65 -25.64 -20.32
CA ASN A 118 -4.76 -26.58 -20.36
C ASN A 118 -5.98 -26.01 -21.10
N ALA A 119 -6.31 -24.74 -20.87
CA ALA A 119 -7.39 -24.05 -21.56
C ALA A 119 -7.12 -23.92 -23.07
N GLU A 120 -5.90 -23.56 -23.46
CA GLU A 120 -5.49 -23.46 -24.87
C GLU A 120 -5.53 -24.82 -25.58
N SER A 121 -5.04 -25.88 -24.92
CA SER A 121 -5.08 -27.25 -25.45
C SER A 121 -6.52 -27.72 -25.66
N LEU A 122 -7.40 -27.47 -24.69
CA LEU A 122 -8.81 -27.83 -24.79
C LEU A 122 -9.53 -27.03 -25.89
N LEU A 123 -9.25 -25.74 -26.00
CA LEU A 123 -9.79 -24.89 -27.08
C LEU A 123 -9.38 -25.42 -28.45
N LYS A 124 -8.11 -25.81 -28.62
CA LYS A 124 -7.62 -26.41 -29.86
C LYS A 124 -8.36 -27.71 -30.19
N GLN A 125 -8.54 -28.59 -29.22
CA GLN A 125 -9.28 -29.84 -29.41
C GLN A 125 -10.75 -29.60 -29.83
N ILE A 126 -11.39 -28.60 -29.24
CA ILE A 126 -12.76 -28.21 -29.60
C ILE A 126 -12.79 -27.68 -31.05
N LEU A 127 -11.87 -26.80 -31.43
CA LEU A 127 -11.78 -26.26 -32.79
C LEU A 127 -11.52 -27.36 -33.83
N ASP A 128 -10.62 -28.29 -33.54
CA ASP A 128 -10.32 -29.42 -34.42
C ASP A 128 -11.57 -30.31 -34.59
N THR A 129 -12.29 -30.60 -33.50
CA THR A 129 -13.53 -31.38 -33.55
C THR A 129 -14.61 -30.67 -34.38
N ILE A 130 -14.79 -29.36 -34.19
CA ILE A 130 -15.74 -28.55 -34.98
C ILE A 130 -15.34 -28.56 -36.45
N SER A 131 -14.05 -28.43 -36.77
CA SER A 131 -13.56 -28.45 -38.15
C SER A 131 -13.82 -29.80 -38.83
N ILE A 132 -13.61 -30.91 -38.12
CA ILE A 132 -13.92 -32.26 -38.62
C ILE A 132 -15.42 -32.39 -38.90
N ILE A 133 -16.28 -31.98 -37.97
CA ILE A 133 -17.75 -32.04 -38.14
C ILE A 133 -18.20 -31.17 -39.32
N ALA A 134 -17.67 -29.96 -39.45
CA ALA A 134 -17.98 -29.07 -40.58
C ALA A 134 -17.57 -29.68 -41.93
N LYS A 135 -16.40 -30.34 -41.97
CA LYS A 135 -15.92 -31.03 -43.16
C LYS A 135 -16.79 -32.24 -43.52
N ASP A 136 -17.21 -33.03 -42.53
CA ASP A 136 -18.08 -34.18 -42.72
C ASP A 136 -19.48 -33.79 -43.27
N GLN A 137 -20.06 -32.69 -42.76
CA GLN A 137 -21.31 -32.15 -43.29
C GLN A 137 -21.16 -31.63 -44.73
N SER A 138 -20.03 -31.01 -45.07
CA SER A 138 -19.75 -30.58 -46.44
C SER A 138 -19.62 -31.78 -47.40
N SER A 139 -19.10 -32.92 -46.96
CA SER A 139 -19.00 -34.14 -47.78
C SER A 139 -20.34 -34.86 -47.94
N SER A 140 -21.19 -34.85 -46.91
CA SER A 140 -22.52 -35.47 -46.93
C SER A 140 -23.56 -34.70 -47.77
N THR A 141 -23.27 -33.46 -48.16
CA THR A 141 -24.19 -32.65 -49.00
C THR A 141 -23.93 -32.84 -50.50
N PHE A 142 -22.89 -33.61 -50.88
CA PHE A 142 -22.48 -33.84 -52.27
C PHE A 142 -22.65 -35.30 -52.75
N GLU A 143 -23.31 -36.16 -51.98
CA GLU A 143 -23.85 -37.47 -52.40
C GLU A 143 -25.38 -37.42 -52.49
#